data_AF-A0A9X9WQ46-F1
#
_entry.id   AF-A0A9X9WQ46-F1
#
_cell.length_a   1.000
_cell.length_b   1.000
_cell.length_c   1.000
_cell.angle_alpha   90.00
_cell.angle_beta   90.00
_cell.angle_gamma   90.00
#
_symmetry.space_group_name_H-M   'P 1'
#
loop_
_entity.id
_entity.type
_entity.pdbx_description
1 polymer ?
#
loop_
_entity_poly.entity_id
_entity_poly.type
_entity_poly.pdbx_seq_one_letter_code
_entity_poly.pdbx_strand_id
1 'polypeptide(L)'
;MIDDDLRDHFAAESEEHLDTIETLLAAGVADRAAIDSLFRAFHSLKGMSGALGGAGMMAVAHRCEDILGLARQGRAAIAGEAADALVAAVDTMRRQRAGLVGENCDIPAPAALLARLGAVADGTAVAAPPPAAAP
;
A
#
# COMPACT_ATOMS: atom_id res chain seq x y z
N MET A 1 14.29 -22.78 7.91
CA MET A 1 14.60 -22.23 6.57
C MET A 1 13.27 -21.88 5.96
N ILE A 2 13.09 -20.64 5.47
CA ILE A 2 11.93 -20.33 4.62
C ILE A 2 12.03 -21.24 3.40
N ASP A 3 10.91 -21.83 3.01
CA ASP A 3 10.80 -22.66 1.81
C ASP A 3 11.20 -21.83 0.58
N ASP A 4 12.18 -22.29 -0.20
CA ASP A 4 12.70 -21.52 -1.33
C ASP A 4 11.62 -21.31 -2.40
N ASP A 5 10.67 -22.25 -2.57
CA ASP A 5 9.53 -22.08 -3.48
C ASP A 5 8.59 -20.97 -3.00
N LEU A 6 8.39 -20.85 -1.68
CA LEU A 6 7.61 -19.76 -1.09
C LEU A 6 8.28 -18.40 -1.34
N ARG A 7 9.62 -18.32 -1.28
CA ARG A 7 10.35 -17.08 -1.54
C ARG A 7 10.29 -16.69 -3.01
N ASP A 8 10.42 -17.65 -3.92
CA ASP A 8 10.33 -17.39 -5.36
C ASP A 8 8.93 -16.95 -5.77
N HIS A 9 7.89 -17.58 -5.23
CA HIS A 9 6.51 -17.16 -5.43
C HIS A 9 6.28 -15.75 -4.89
N PHE A 10 6.75 -15.44 -3.67
CA PHE A 10 6.70 -14.09 -3.13
C PHE A 10 7.43 -13.10 -4.03
N ALA A 11 8.62 -13.42 -4.51
CA ALA A 11 9.43 -12.51 -5.33
C ALA A 11 8.71 -12.10 -6.62
N ALA A 12 8.02 -13.04 -7.28
CA ALA A 12 7.24 -12.79 -8.49
C ALA A 12 5.95 -12.01 -8.20
N GLU A 13 5.06 -12.56 -7.36
CA GLU A 13 3.73 -11.98 -7.11
C GLU A 13 3.80 -10.60 -6.45
N SER A 14 4.76 -10.40 -5.53
CA SER A 14 4.92 -9.10 -4.89
C SER A 14 5.35 -8.02 -5.86
N GLU A 15 6.13 -8.34 -6.89
CA GLU A 15 6.52 -7.37 -7.92
C GLU A 15 5.31 -6.99 -8.78
N GLU A 16 4.51 -7.97 -9.22
CA GLU A 16 3.30 -7.72 -10.00
C GLU A 16 2.30 -6.81 -9.27
N HIS A 17 2.13 -7.04 -7.96
CA HIS A 17 1.28 -6.18 -7.14
C HIS A 17 1.85 -4.78 -6.96
N LEU A 18 3.16 -4.64 -6.73
CA LEU A 18 3.80 -3.32 -6.60
C LEU A 18 3.71 -2.52 -7.91
N ASP A 19 3.92 -3.16 -9.06
CA ASP A 19 3.80 -2.55 -10.39
C ASP A 19 2.34 -2.14 -10.69
N THR A 20 1.37 -2.98 -10.31
CA THR A 20 -0.04 -2.67 -10.42
C THR A 20 -0.41 -1.43 -9.61
N ILE A 21 0.08 -1.36 -8.36
CA ILE A 21 -0.20 -0.21 -7.48
C ILE A 21 0.39 1.06 -8.08
N GLU A 22 1.66 1.03 -8.50
CA GLU A 22 2.34 2.18 -9.08
C GLU A 22 1.64 2.68 -10.35
N THR A 23 1.25 1.77 -11.23
CA THR A 23 0.50 2.08 -12.46
C THR A 23 -0.82 2.77 -12.15
N LEU A 24 -1.59 2.25 -11.18
CA LEU A 24 -2.87 2.82 -10.78
C LEU A 24 -2.72 4.19 -10.11
N LEU A 25 -1.71 4.38 -9.27
CA LEU A 25 -1.43 5.66 -8.64
C LEU A 25 -0.99 6.71 -9.68
N ALA A 26 -0.14 6.34 -10.63
CA ALA A 26 0.33 7.22 -11.70
C ALA A 26 -0.78 7.63 -12.67
N ALA A 27 -1.74 6.74 -12.94
CA ALA A 27 -2.91 7.05 -13.78
C ALA A 27 -3.93 7.97 -13.09
N GLY A 28 -3.82 8.14 -11.76
CA GLY A 28 -4.84 8.81 -10.95
C GLY A 28 -6.01 7.88 -10.62
N VAL A 29 -6.35 7.82 -9.34
CA VAL A 29 -7.37 6.89 -8.83
C VAL A 29 -8.73 7.55 -8.90
N ALA A 30 -9.43 7.36 -10.02
CA ALA A 30 -10.66 8.10 -10.33
C ALA A 30 -11.95 7.36 -9.96
N ASP A 31 -11.92 6.03 -9.86
CA ASP A 31 -13.14 5.24 -9.67
C ASP A 31 -13.02 4.12 -8.64
N ARG A 32 -14.17 3.52 -8.32
CA ARG A 32 -14.28 2.45 -7.34
C ARG A 32 -13.49 1.19 -7.76
N ALA A 33 -13.38 0.91 -9.06
CA ALA A 33 -12.67 -0.26 -9.55
C ALA A 33 -11.16 -0.13 -9.30
N ALA A 34 -10.59 1.04 -9.56
CA ALA A 34 -9.20 1.35 -9.25
C ALA A 34 -8.92 1.25 -7.74
N ILE A 35 -9.80 1.80 -6.89
CA ILE A 35 -9.67 1.69 -5.43
C ILE A 35 -9.72 0.23 -4.96
N ASP A 36 -10.66 -0.56 -5.48
CA ASP A 36 -10.78 -1.97 -5.11
C ASP A 36 -9.56 -2.79 -5.59
N SER A 37 -8.98 -2.45 -6.74
CA SER A 37 -7.75 -3.08 -7.25
C SER A 37 -6.53 -2.73 -6.39
N LEU A 38 -6.38 -1.46 -5.99
CA LEU A 38 -5.34 -1.05 -5.02
C LEU A 38 -5.50 -1.81 -3.71
N PHE A 39 -6.72 -1.87 -3.16
CA PHE A 39 -6.98 -2.56 -1.91
C PHE A 39 -6.59 -4.05 -2.00
N ARG A 40 -6.97 -4.73 -3.09
CA ARG A 40 -6.60 -6.14 -3.31
C ARG A 40 -5.09 -6.32 -3.40
N ALA A 41 -4.38 -5.47 -4.12
CA ALA A 41 -2.93 -5.57 -4.25
C ALA A 41 -2.21 -5.40 -2.90
N PHE A 42 -2.58 -4.38 -2.11
CA PHE A 42 -2.04 -4.22 -0.75
C PHE A 42 -2.41 -5.38 0.18
N HIS A 43 -3.63 -5.91 0.06
CA HIS A 43 -4.09 -7.06 0.85
C HIS A 43 -3.27 -8.31 0.58
N SER A 44 -3.00 -8.61 -0.70
CA SER A 44 -2.12 -9.70 -1.08
C SER A 44 -0.70 -9.50 -0.55
N LEU A 45 -0.12 -8.30 -0.73
CA LEU A 45 1.21 -7.98 -0.21
C LEU A 45 1.31 -8.15 1.31
N LYS A 46 0.28 -7.77 2.06
CA LYS A 46 0.20 -8.00 3.53
C LYS A 46 0.23 -9.49 3.87
N GLY A 47 -0.60 -10.29 3.19
CA GLY A 47 -0.68 -11.73 3.42
C GLY A 47 0.64 -12.44 3.12
N MET A 48 1.22 -12.16 1.95
CA MET A 48 2.47 -12.81 1.54
C MET A 48 3.66 -12.38 2.39
N SER A 49 3.78 -11.08 2.70
CA SER A 49 4.87 -10.60 3.58
C SER A 49 4.77 -11.20 5.00
N GLY A 50 3.56 -11.35 5.54
CA GLY A 50 3.34 -12.03 6.81
C GLY A 50 3.80 -13.49 6.80
N ALA A 51 3.55 -14.22 5.70
CA ALA A 51 4.00 -15.61 5.53
C ALA A 51 5.53 -15.76 5.50
N LEU A 52 6.26 -14.74 5.04
CA LEU A 52 7.73 -14.71 5.05
C LEU A 52 8.35 -14.08 6.31
N GLY A 53 7.54 -13.68 7.30
CA GLY A 53 8.03 -12.98 8.50
C GLY A 53 8.44 -11.52 8.25
N GLY A 54 8.01 -10.93 7.14
CA GLY A 54 8.24 -9.53 6.78
C GLY A 54 7.33 -8.57 7.54
N ALA A 55 7.53 -8.45 8.85
CA ALA A 55 6.70 -7.64 9.74
C ALA A 55 6.68 -6.15 9.35
N GLY A 56 7.79 -5.62 8.86
CA GLY A 56 7.85 -4.24 8.38
C GLY A 56 6.95 -4.01 7.17
N MET A 57 6.99 -4.89 6.17
CA MET A 57 6.17 -4.76 4.96
C MET A 57 4.68 -4.98 5.24
N MET A 58 4.37 -5.93 6.13
CA MET A 58 3.02 -6.17 6.63
C MET A 58 2.43 -4.93 7.31
N ALA A 59 3.22 -4.24 8.14
CA ALA A 59 2.77 -3.02 8.83
C ALA A 59 2.45 -1.87 7.87
N VAL A 60 3.26 -1.68 6.84
CA VAL A 60 3.00 -0.66 5.80
C VAL A 60 1.74 -1.01 5.01
N ALA A 61 1.62 -2.25 4.54
CA ALA A 61 0.46 -2.70 3.77
C ALA A 61 -0.86 -2.54 4.54
N HIS A 62 -0.86 -2.88 5.84
CA HIS A 62 -2.03 -2.69 6.70
C HIS A 62 -2.46 -1.22 6.80
N ARG A 63 -1.53 -0.28 6.95
CA ARG A 63 -1.86 1.16 6.98
C ARG A 63 -2.40 1.67 5.64
N CYS A 64 -1.92 1.14 4.52
CA CYS A 64 -2.48 1.44 3.22
C CYS A 64 -3.92 0.91 3.08
N GLU A 65 -4.21 -0.30 3.59
CA GLU A 65 -5.57 -0.85 3.61
C GLU A 65 -6.53 0.03 4.43
N ASP A 66 -6.10 0.62 5.54
CA ASP A 66 -6.94 1.54 6.35
C ASP A 66 -7.43 2.73 5.49
N ILE A 67 -6.51 3.38 4.78
CA ILE A 67 -6.81 4.51 3.88
C ILE A 67 -7.76 4.07 2.75
N LEU A 68 -7.42 2.96 2.09
CA LEU A 68 -8.21 2.43 0.98
C LEU A 68 -9.59 1.95 1.46
N GLY A 69 -9.71 1.45 2.68
CA GLY A 69 -10.98 1.09 3.31
C GLY A 69 -11.94 2.27 3.43
N LEU A 70 -11.43 3.46 3.76
CA LEU A 70 -12.22 4.69 3.79
C LEU A 70 -12.63 5.13 2.38
N ALA A 71 -11.72 5.03 1.41
CA ALA A 71 -12.03 5.35 0.03
C ALA A 71 -13.10 4.41 -0.56
N ARG A 72 -13.06 3.12 -0.24
CA ARG A 72 -14.10 2.14 -0.62
C ARG A 72 -15.46 2.47 -0.03
N GLN A 73 -15.51 3.11 1.13
CA GLN A 73 -16.73 3.60 1.77
C GLN A 73 -17.19 4.97 1.22
N GLY A 74 -16.46 5.56 0.27
CA GLY A 74 -16.73 6.91 -0.24
C GLY A 74 -16.42 8.03 0.78
N ARG A 75 -15.63 7.73 1.81
CA ARG A 75 -15.29 8.65 2.90
C ARG A 75 -13.98 9.42 2.68
N ALA A 76 -13.21 9.03 1.67
CA ALA A 76 -11.95 9.67 1.28
C ALA A 76 -11.74 9.56 -0.23
N ALA A 77 -11.02 10.52 -0.80
CA ALA A 77 -10.51 10.44 -2.17
C ALA A 77 -9.03 10.05 -2.13
N ILE A 78 -8.58 9.21 -3.07
CA ILE A 78 -7.16 8.88 -3.21
C ILE A 78 -6.51 9.94 -4.11
N ALA A 79 -6.24 11.11 -3.53
CA ALA A 79 -5.63 12.26 -4.19
C ALA A 79 -4.82 13.08 -3.18
N GLY A 80 -3.93 13.95 -3.69
CA GLY A 80 -3.06 14.79 -2.87
C GLY A 80 -2.27 13.96 -1.87
N GLU A 81 -2.30 14.36 -0.60
CA GLU A 81 -1.53 13.70 0.47
C GLU A 81 -1.84 12.21 0.63
N ALA A 82 -3.07 11.75 0.33
CA ALA A 82 -3.38 10.33 0.36
C ALA A 82 -2.65 9.54 -0.74
N ALA A 83 -2.59 10.10 -1.96
CA ALA A 83 -1.85 9.48 -3.06
C ALA A 83 -0.34 9.53 -2.79
N ASP A 84 0.19 10.67 -2.32
CA ASP A 84 1.61 10.84 -2.00
C ASP A 84 2.08 9.92 -0.87
N ALA A 85 1.21 9.65 0.12
CA ALA A 85 1.49 8.71 1.18
C ALA A 85 1.52 7.26 0.68
N LEU A 86 0.61 6.89 -0.23
CA LEU A 86 0.61 5.56 -0.86
C LEU A 86 1.83 5.35 -1.77
N VAL A 87 2.26 6.37 -2.52
CA VAL A 87 3.50 6.30 -3.32
C VAL A 87 4.72 6.05 -2.41
N ALA A 88 4.86 6.82 -1.32
CA ALA A 88 5.95 6.61 -0.36
C ALA A 88 5.89 5.23 0.33
N ALA A 89 4.69 4.66 0.47
CA ALA A 89 4.50 3.30 0.95
C ALA A 89 5.04 2.27 -0.05
N VAL A 90 4.73 2.40 -1.34
CA VAL A 90 5.26 1.53 -2.41
C VAL A 90 6.78 1.57 -2.45
N ASP A 91 7.39 2.75 -2.42
CA ASP A 91 8.85 2.91 -2.39
C ASP A 91 9.48 2.16 -1.21
N THR A 92 8.84 2.22 -0.05
CA THR A 92 9.28 1.54 1.16
C THR A 92 9.11 0.03 1.04
N MET A 93 7.98 -0.42 0.52
CA MET A 93 7.69 -1.83 0.32
C MET A 93 8.62 -2.47 -0.72
N ARG A 94 9.05 -1.75 -1.76
CA ARG A 94 10.07 -2.22 -2.72
C ARG A 94 11.41 -2.48 -2.01
N ARG A 95 11.84 -1.60 -1.10
CA ARG A 95 13.05 -1.83 -0.29
C ARG A 95 12.90 -3.03 0.64
N GLN A 96 11.75 -3.15 1.29
CA GLN A 96 11.47 -4.27 2.20
C GLN A 96 11.42 -5.61 1.47
N ARG A 97 10.77 -5.65 0.29
CA ARG A 97 10.77 -6.80 -0.61
C ARG A 97 12.19 -7.23 -0.98
N ALA A 98 13.06 -6.28 -1.34
CA ALA A 98 14.45 -6.59 -1.69
C ALA A 98 15.21 -7.27 -0.53
N GLY A 99 15.00 -6.82 0.71
CA GLY A 99 15.57 -7.46 1.90
C GLY A 99 15.05 -8.89 2.13
N LEU A 100 13.74 -9.09 1.96
CA LEU A 100 13.11 -10.41 2.13
C LEU A 100 13.55 -11.42 1.06
N VAL A 101 13.66 -10.98 -0.19
CA VAL A 101 14.04 -11.84 -1.33
C VAL A 101 15.54 -12.11 -1.37
N GLY A 102 16.38 -11.08 -1.16
CA GLY A 102 17.82 -11.20 -1.33
C GLY A 102 18.56 -11.73 -0.10
N GLU A 103 18.15 -11.28 1.09
CA GLU A 103 18.92 -11.50 2.33
C GLU A 103 18.12 -12.24 3.41
N ASN A 104 16.85 -12.58 3.13
CA ASN A 104 15.91 -13.12 4.12
C ASN A 104 15.86 -12.22 5.38
N CYS A 105 15.87 -10.91 5.15
CA CYS A 105 16.00 -9.88 6.17
C CYS A 105 14.73 -9.03 6.21
N ASP A 106 14.07 -8.97 7.37
CA ASP A 106 12.98 -8.03 7.60
C ASP A 106 13.54 -6.62 7.80
N ILE A 107 13.04 -5.69 6.99
CA ILE A 107 13.37 -4.27 7.10
C ILE A 107 12.22 -3.57 7.82
N PRO A 108 12.45 -2.98 9.01
CA PRO A 108 11.40 -2.32 9.77
C PRO A 108 10.71 -1.21 8.99
N ALA A 109 9.40 -1.08 9.19
CA ALA A 109 8.65 0.06 8.66
C ALA A 109 9.12 1.36 9.32
N PRO A 110 9.43 2.42 8.54
CA PRO A 110 9.79 3.71 9.11
C PRO A 110 8.64 4.27 9.96
N ALA A 111 8.90 4.60 11.23
CA ALA A 111 7.88 5.12 12.14
C ALA A 111 7.19 6.39 11.61
N ALA A 112 7.96 7.27 10.93
CA ALA A 112 7.42 8.47 10.30
C ALA A 112 6.42 8.16 9.17
N LEU A 113 6.67 7.11 8.37
CA LEU A 113 5.75 6.68 7.33
C LEU A 113 4.47 6.09 7.93
N LEU A 114 4.59 5.23 8.95
CA LEU A 114 3.42 4.68 9.63
C LEU A 114 2.55 5.78 10.26
N ALA A 115 3.18 6.78 10.87
CA ALA A 115 2.48 7.94 11.43
C ALA A 115 1.78 8.76 10.33
N ARG A 116 2.46 8.99 9.20
CA ARG A 116 1.90 9.71 8.04
C ARG A 116 0.67 8.99 7.47
N LEU A 117 0.77 7.67 7.22
CA LEU A 117 -0.35 6.87 6.72
C LEU A 117 -1.52 6.85 7.72
N GLY A 118 -1.23 6.72 9.03
CA GLY A 118 -2.24 6.80 10.08
C GLY A 118 -2.95 8.17 10.09
N ALA A 119 -2.20 9.26 9.99
CA ALA A 119 -2.76 10.61 9.94
C ALA A 119 -3.72 10.81 8.75
N VAL A 120 -3.40 10.24 7.58
CA VAL A 120 -4.29 10.24 6.41
C VAL A 120 -5.57 9.44 6.71
N ALA A 121 -5.45 8.24 7.27
CA ALA A 121 -6.59 7.39 7.62
C ALA A 121 -7.50 8.04 8.68
N ASP A 122 -6.94 8.74 9.66
CA ASP A 122 -7.71 9.43 10.70
C ASP A 122 -8.37 10.72 10.19
N GLY A 123 -8.17 11.09 8.92
CA GLY A 123 -8.74 12.30 8.33
C GLY A 123 -8.03 13.59 8.74
N THR A 124 -6.89 13.49 9.42
CA THR A 124 -6.10 14.67 9.84
C THR A 124 -5.31 15.31 8.69
N ALA A 125 -5.28 14.66 7.51
CA ALA A 125 -4.55 15.12 6.33
C ALA A 125 -5.35 15.07 5.00
N VAL A 126 -6.64 14.72 5.02
CA VAL A 126 -7.48 14.68 3.80
C VAL A 126 -8.17 16.02 3.62
N ALA A 127 -7.72 16.82 2.66
CA ALA A 127 -8.51 17.94 2.16
C ALA A 127 -9.80 17.39 1.52
N ALA A 128 -10.95 17.89 1.97
CA ALA A 128 -12.25 17.51 1.43
C ALA A 128 -12.29 17.72 -0.09
N PRO A 129 -12.93 16.82 -0.87
CA PRO A 129 -13.11 17.04 -2.30
C PRO A 129 -13.89 18.34 -2.54
N PRO A 130 -13.57 19.11 -3.59
CA PRO A 130 -14.34 20.32 -3.92
C PRO A 130 -15.81 19.95 -4.16
N PRO A 131 -16.77 20.79 -3.73
CA PRO A 131 -18.17 20.52 -3.94
C PRO A 131 -18.44 20.36 -5.44
N ALA A 132 -19.10 19.27 -5.81
CA ALA A 132 -19.56 19.05 -7.18
C ALA A 132 -20.41 20.24 -7.60
N ALA A 133 -19.95 20.98 -8.62
CA ALA A 133 -20.75 22.03 -9.24
C ALA A 133 -21.99 21.39 -9.85
N ALA A 134 -23.16 21.67 -9.26
CA ALA A 134 -24.44 21.33 -9.86
C ALA A 134 -24.69 22.23 -11.10
N PRO A 135 -25.35 21.71 -12.16
CA PRO A 135 -25.74 22.50 -13.32
C PRO A 135 -26.81 23.55 -12.99
#